data_AF-A0A7V9ST98-F1
#
_entry.id   AF-A0A7V9ST98-F1
#
_cell.length_a   1.000
_cell.length_b   1.000
_cell.length_c   1.000
_cell.angle_alpha   90.00
_cell.angle_beta   90.00
_cell.angle_gamma   90.00
#
_symmetry.space_group_name_H-M   'P 1'
#
loop_
_entity.id
_entity.type
_entity.pdbx_description
1 polymer ?
#
loop_
_entity_poly.entity_id
_entity_poly.type
_entity_poly.pdbx_seq_one_letter_code
_entity_poly.pdbx_strand_id
1 'polypeptide(L)'
;MKPIALIKDDFKNLLDYHEWVNDTFNNLSKKNISHKPSFTKQEVERNINWYGKGTTYKELSEGVKQYQNPELLEKLYHQVSDELSTVIAQKLQARKLKFNALGFGMFCFDRAAMTLYKTKVSESSQTLKVKTNTKELFAYFPEVSREKHAVEFFISCNASASVKAEEMLYGGVSAVIMAELLIKAGIKVKINILIGSALNQDREKYIASLIPVKEYDEPLDRNLLALLSSDPRFMRFEAFKGLISSYEYFNMETPGSLGSPMNAYELKVLLEDSGYTKKLQSNHRFYFGGTFSESEALEKINNTIETIADFLKP
;
A
#
# COMPACT_ATOMS: atom_id res chain seq x y z
N MET A 1 26.79 4.16 12.70
CA MET A 1 27.09 3.11 11.70
C MET A 1 25.89 3.00 10.77
N LYS A 2 26.06 2.69 9.47
CA LYS A 2 24.88 2.48 8.59
C LYS A 2 24.21 1.15 8.97
N PRO A 3 22.88 1.09 9.07
CA PRO A 3 22.19 -0.16 9.38
C PRO A 3 22.33 -1.17 8.25
N ILE A 4 22.46 -2.44 8.60
CA ILE A 4 22.55 -3.56 7.66
C ILE A 4 21.17 -4.20 7.57
N ALA A 5 20.65 -4.33 6.35
CA ALA A 5 19.38 -4.99 6.10
C ALA A 5 19.60 -6.32 5.36
N LEU A 6 19.12 -7.42 5.95
CA LEU A 6 19.01 -8.74 5.32
C LEU A 6 17.57 -8.90 4.85
N ILE A 7 17.34 -8.67 3.55
CA ILE A 7 15.99 -8.65 2.98
C ILE A 7 15.87 -9.78 1.97
N LYS A 8 14.89 -10.66 2.16
CA LYS A 8 14.43 -11.60 1.13
C LYS A 8 13.35 -10.90 0.30
N ASP A 9 13.63 -10.71 -0.99
CA ASP A 9 12.85 -9.84 -1.88
C ASP A 9 12.61 -10.42 -3.28
N ASP A 10 12.87 -11.71 -3.45
CA ASP A 10 12.68 -12.49 -4.67
C ASP A 10 11.26 -13.07 -4.79
N PHE A 11 10.33 -12.67 -3.92
CA PHE A 11 8.93 -13.07 -4.00
C PHE A 11 8.22 -12.40 -5.18
N LYS A 12 7.49 -13.20 -5.96
CA LYS A 12 6.69 -12.67 -7.07
C LYS A 12 5.40 -11.99 -6.59
N ASN A 13 4.80 -12.53 -5.53
CA ASN A 13 3.54 -12.09 -4.96
C ASN A 13 3.32 -12.73 -3.58
N LEU A 14 2.16 -12.47 -2.97
CA LEU A 14 1.78 -13.02 -1.67
C LEU A 14 1.65 -14.55 -1.64
N LEU A 15 1.24 -15.20 -2.74
CA LEU A 15 1.09 -16.66 -2.78
C LEU A 15 2.45 -17.34 -2.70
N ASP A 16 3.42 -16.85 -3.48
CA ASP A 16 4.81 -17.32 -3.47
C ASP A 16 5.44 -17.17 -2.07
N TYR A 17 5.19 -16.04 -1.41
CA TYR A 17 5.56 -15.86 -0.01
C TYR A 17 4.90 -16.90 0.92
N HIS A 18 3.60 -17.12 0.80
CA HIS A 18 2.87 -18.07 1.65
C HIS A 18 3.36 -19.52 1.46
N GLU A 19 3.61 -19.93 0.22
CA GLU A 19 4.20 -21.25 -0.08
C GLU A 19 5.58 -21.40 0.54
N TRP A 20 6.44 -20.39 0.38
CA TRP A 20 7.77 -20.37 0.99
C TRP A 20 7.73 -20.41 2.53
N VAL A 21 6.83 -19.66 3.16
CA VAL A 21 6.67 -19.69 4.62
C VAL A 21 6.26 -21.08 5.08
N ASN A 22 5.29 -21.71 4.43
CA ASN A 22 4.84 -23.05 4.80
C ASN A 22 5.94 -24.09 4.65
N ASP A 23 6.68 -24.08 3.54
CA ASP A 23 7.78 -25.01 3.34
C ASP A 23 8.89 -24.80 4.37
N THR A 24 9.36 -23.56 4.52
CA THR A 24 10.46 -23.22 5.44
C THR A 24 10.07 -23.50 6.90
N PHE A 25 8.87 -23.09 7.31
CA PHE A 25 8.40 -23.27 8.69
C PHE A 25 8.18 -24.75 9.02
N ASN A 26 7.75 -25.57 8.06
CA ASN A 26 7.64 -27.02 8.27
C ASN A 26 9.00 -27.71 8.34
N ASN A 27 10.05 -27.13 7.76
CA ASN A 27 11.39 -27.70 7.70
C ASN A 27 12.45 -26.97 8.56
N LEU A 28 12.04 -26.23 9.60
CA LEU A 28 12.96 -25.51 10.49
C LEU A 28 14.07 -26.40 11.06
N SER A 29 15.30 -25.89 11.04
CA SER A 29 16.46 -26.51 11.68
C SER A 29 16.32 -26.59 13.20
N LYS A 30 17.24 -27.34 13.84
CA LYS A 30 17.34 -27.45 15.31
C LYS A 30 17.46 -26.10 16.02
N LYS A 31 17.93 -25.06 15.32
CA LYS A 31 18.07 -23.69 15.87
C LYS A 31 16.72 -23.04 16.13
N ASN A 32 15.74 -23.26 15.25
CA ASN A 32 14.46 -22.54 15.24
C ASN A 32 13.24 -23.43 15.50
N ILE A 33 13.40 -24.76 15.51
CA ILE A 33 12.29 -25.71 15.70
C ILE A 33 11.54 -25.53 17.03
N SER A 34 12.18 -24.94 18.04
CA SER A 34 11.61 -24.61 19.35
C SER A 34 10.43 -23.65 19.28
N HIS A 35 10.25 -22.90 18.18
CA HIS A 35 9.12 -21.98 17.99
C HIS A 35 7.84 -22.64 17.47
N LYS A 36 7.91 -23.86 16.88
CA LYS A 36 6.73 -24.55 16.35
C LYS A 36 5.61 -24.77 17.38
N PRO A 37 5.88 -25.18 18.64
CA PRO A 37 4.84 -25.44 19.62
C PRO A 37 3.89 -24.25 19.86
N SER A 38 4.37 -23.01 19.70
CA SER A 38 3.57 -21.78 19.87
C SER A 38 2.41 -21.64 18.89
N PHE A 39 2.43 -22.39 17.78
CA PHE A 39 1.41 -22.36 16.74
C PHE A 39 0.53 -23.62 16.73
N THR A 40 0.65 -24.47 17.75
CA THR A 40 -0.22 -25.63 17.92
C THR A 40 -1.62 -25.20 18.38
N LYS A 41 -2.62 -26.04 18.09
CA LYS A 41 -4.00 -25.81 18.53
C LYS A 41 -4.10 -25.49 20.03
N GLN A 42 -3.42 -26.26 20.87
CA GLN A 42 -3.47 -26.10 22.32
C GLN A 42 -2.92 -24.73 22.76
N GLU A 43 -1.76 -24.31 22.26
CA GLU A 43 -1.16 -23.02 22.65
C GLU A 43 -1.92 -21.82 22.09
N VAL A 44 -2.46 -21.93 20.88
CA VAL A 44 -3.28 -20.89 20.28
C VAL A 44 -4.59 -20.72 21.05
N GLU A 45 -5.28 -21.82 21.38
CA GLU A 45 -6.53 -21.78 22.14
C GLU A 45 -6.30 -21.23 23.56
N ARG A 46 -5.16 -21.53 24.19
CA ARG A 46 -4.78 -20.95 25.48
C ARG A 46 -4.61 -19.43 25.43
N ASN A 47 -4.13 -18.90 24.31
CA ASN A 47 -3.83 -17.49 24.11
C ASN A 47 -4.80 -16.81 23.12
N ILE A 48 -6.02 -17.34 22.94
CA ILE A 48 -6.88 -16.97 21.81
C ILE A 48 -7.20 -15.47 21.74
N ASN A 49 -7.35 -14.82 22.90
CA ASN A 49 -7.61 -13.38 22.99
C ASN A 49 -6.45 -12.52 22.46
N TRP A 50 -5.23 -13.06 22.46
CA TRP A 50 -4.08 -12.41 21.82
C TRP A 50 -4.29 -12.34 20.30
N TYR A 51 -5.06 -13.22 19.66
CA TYR A 51 -5.32 -13.11 18.23
C TYR A 51 -6.48 -12.16 17.90
N GLY A 52 -7.24 -11.71 18.91
CA GLY A 52 -8.39 -10.83 18.76
C GLY A 52 -9.69 -11.47 19.26
N LYS A 53 -10.70 -10.62 19.48
CA LYS A 53 -11.99 -11.07 19.99
C LYS A 53 -12.71 -11.94 18.96
N GLY A 54 -13.20 -13.11 19.40
CA GLY A 54 -13.98 -14.03 18.57
C GLY A 54 -13.15 -14.92 17.64
N THR A 55 -11.84 -14.85 17.70
CA THR A 55 -10.95 -15.70 16.91
C THR A 55 -11.03 -17.16 17.34
N THR A 56 -10.86 -18.08 16.38
CA THR A 56 -10.74 -19.52 16.66
C THR A 56 -9.48 -20.09 16.02
N TYR A 57 -8.94 -21.18 16.58
CA TYR A 57 -7.81 -21.86 15.95
C TYR A 57 -8.14 -22.32 14.52
N LYS A 58 -9.37 -22.81 14.29
CA LYS A 58 -9.83 -23.25 12.97
C LYS A 58 -9.69 -22.13 11.95
N GLU A 59 -10.20 -20.94 12.26
CA GLU A 59 -10.10 -19.75 11.42
C GLU A 59 -8.65 -19.38 11.09
N LEU A 60 -7.76 -19.42 12.09
CA LEU A 60 -6.34 -19.16 11.88
C LEU A 60 -5.69 -20.21 10.98
N SER A 61 -5.96 -21.49 11.22
CA SER A 61 -5.36 -22.61 10.49
C SER A 61 -5.86 -22.76 9.04
N GLU A 62 -7.09 -22.35 8.76
CA GLU A 62 -7.69 -22.39 7.42
C GLU A 62 -7.40 -21.12 6.60
N GLY A 63 -6.84 -20.10 7.24
CA GLY A 63 -6.56 -18.80 6.65
C GLY A 63 -7.69 -17.80 6.86
N VAL A 64 -7.33 -16.63 7.39
CA VAL A 64 -8.25 -15.51 7.61
C VAL A 64 -8.55 -14.84 6.28
N LYS A 65 -9.84 -14.64 5.97
CA LYS A 65 -10.27 -14.11 4.66
C LYS A 65 -10.76 -12.66 4.72
N GLN A 66 -11.20 -12.21 5.89
CA GLN A 66 -11.78 -10.90 6.08
C GLN A 66 -11.08 -10.17 7.21
N TYR A 67 -10.78 -8.90 6.99
CA TYR A 67 -10.28 -8.01 8.02
C TYR A 67 -11.28 -7.90 9.17
N GLN A 68 -10.78 -7.86 10.41
CA GLN A 68 -11.62 -8.00 11.61
C GLN A 68 -12.59 -6.82 11.81
N ASN A 69 -12.22 -5.63 11.36
CA ASN A 69 -13.00 -4.42 11.59
C ASN A 69 -13.14 -3.55 10.33
N PRO A 70 -13.92 -3.99 9.32
CA PRO A 70 -14.12 -3.22 8.10
C PRO A 70 -14.81 -1.87 8.36
N GLU A 71 -15.67 -1.78 9.38
CA GLU A 71 -16.35 -0.54 9.76
C GLU A 71 -15.38 0.56 10.18
N LEU A 72 -14.25 0.20 10.82
CA LEU A 72 -13.19 1.15 11.16
C LEU A 72 -12.59 1.83 9.91
N LEU A 73 -12.40 1.06 8.82
CA LEU A 73 -11.89 1.62 7.57
C LEU A 73 -12.85 2.65 6.99
N GLU A 74 -14.14 2.33 6.97
CA GLU A 74 -15.18 3.25 6.49
C GLU A 74 -15.26 4.51 7.36
N LYS A 75 -15.28 4.36 8.69
CA LYS A 75 -15.31 5.48 9.63
C LYS A 75 -14.15 6.44 9.39
N LEU A 76 -12.91 5.93 9.37
CA LEU A 76 -11.72 6.76 9.20
C LEU A 76 -11.63 7.34 7.79
N TYR A 77 -12.03 6.59 6.77
CA TYR A 77 -12.11 7.09 5.41
C TYR A 77 -13.06 8.29 5.32
N HIS A 78 -14.25 8.21 5.91
CA HIS A 78 -15.21 9.31 5.91
C HIS A 78 -14.68 10.55 6.64
N GLN A 79 -14.11 10.38 7.84
CA GLN A 79 -13.51 11.49 8.59
C GLN A 79 -12.44 12.22 7.76
N VAL A 80 -11.53 11.47 7.15
CA VAL A 80 -10.47 12.04 6.32
C VAL A 80 -11.03 12.66 5.03
N SER A 81 -11.99 12.00 4.39
CA SER A 81 -12.59 12.48 3.13
C SER A 81 -13.36 13.78 3.33
N ASP A 82 -14.00 13.97 4.50
CA ASP A 82 -14.74 15.19 4.83
C ASP A 82 -13.79 16.34 5.20
N GLU A 83 -12.66 16.04 5.84
CA GLU A 83 -11.63 17.03 6.24
C GLU A 83 -10.64 17.37 5.12
N LEU A 84 -10.52 16.52 4.10
CA LEU A 84 -9.73 16.75 2.90
C LEU A 84 -10.23 18.03 2.21
N SER A 85 -9.58 19.15 2.53
CA SER A 85 -9.97 20.46 2.02
C SER A 85 -10.19 20.43 0.51
N THR A 86 -11.13 21.24 0.01
CA THR A 86 -11.38 21.43 -1.42
C THR A 86 -10.09 21.71 -2.20
N VAL A 87 -9.08 22.29 -1.55
CA VAL A 87 -7.74 22.55 -2.11
C VAL A 87 -6.97 21.25 -2.38
N ILE A 88 -7.00 20.29 -1.46
CA ILE A 88 -6.30 19.01 -1.63
C ILE A 88 -7.06 18.12 -2.61
N ALA A 89 -8.39 18.09 -2.54
CA ALA A 89 -9.23 17.43 -3.55
C ALA A 89 -8.99 18.02 -4.96
N GLN A 90 -8.77 19.33 -5.09
CA GLN A 90 -8.39 19.98 -6.36
C GLN A 90 -6.96 19.65 -6.82
N LYS A 91 -6.02 19.43 -5.90
CA LYS A 91 -4.64 19.03 -6.22
C LYS A 91 -4.52 17.53 -6.55
N LEU A 92 -5.38 16.71 -5.95
CA LEU A 92 -5.56 15.29 -6.21
C LEU A 92 -6.60 15.03 -7.33
N GLN A 93 -7.12 16.05 -8.00
CA GLN A 93 -8.16 15.84 -9.00
C GLN A 93 -7.63 15.11 -10.23
N ALA A 94 -8.42 14.15 -10.72
CA ALA A 94 -8.20 13.50 -12.00
C ALA A 94 -7.96 14.55 -13.11
N ARG A 95 -7.01 14.26 -14.01
CA ARG A 95 -6.54 15.19 -15.05
C ARG A 95 -7.72 15.86 -15.76
N LYS A 96 -7.76 17.19 -15.73
CA LYS A 96 -8.72 17.95 -16.54
C LYS A 96 -8.41 17.74 -18.01
N LEU A 97 -9.41 17.28 -18.75
CA LEU A 97 -9.38 17.17 -20.21
C LEU A 97 -8.99 18.56 -20.78
N LYS A 98 -7.89 18.62 -21.52
CA LYS A 98 -7.49 19.84 -22.23
C LYS A 98 -7.95 19.74 -23.68
N PHE A 99 -8.08 20.90 -24.32
CA PHE A 99 -8.44 20.97 -25.72
C PHE A 99 -7.36 21.69 -26.50
N ASN A 100 -7.13 21.27 -27.74
CA ASN A 100 -6.18 21.93 -28.64
C ASN A 100 -6.75 22.00 -30.07
N ALA A 101 -6.14 22.87 -30.87
CA ALA A 101 -6.46 23.05 -32.29
C ALA A 101 -5.53 22.27 -33.23
N LEU A 102 -4.59 21.51 -32.68
CA LEU A 102 -3.48 20.89 -33.40
C LEU A 102 -3.82 19.51 -33.97
N GLY A 103 -5.02 18.99 -33.73
CA GLY A 103 -5.43 17.68 -34.21
C GLY A 103 -5.00 16.50 -33.33
N PHE A 104 -4.39 16.78 -32.18
CA PHE A 104 -3.93 15.73 -31.26
C PHE A 104 -5.02 15.36 -30.26
N GLY A 105 -5.40 14.08 -30.23
CA GLY A 105 -6.40 13.54 -29.32
C GLY A 105 -7.72 13.20 -30.00
N MET A 106 -8.80 13.15 -29.23
CA MET A 106 -10.14 12.78 -29.71
C MET A 106 -10.94 14.02 -30.10
N PHE A 107 -11.54 14.01 -31.29
CA PHE A 107 -12.38 15.11 -31.74
C PHE A 107 -13.65 15.21 -30.88
N CYS A 108 -13.95 16.40 -30.35
CA CYS A 108 -15.11 16.68 -29.52
C CYS A 108 -16.20 17.37 -30.36
N PHE A 109 -17.20 16.59 -30.77
CA PHE A 109 -18.34 17.09 -31.54
C PHE A 109 -19.13 18.16 -30.79
N ASP A 110 -19.30 18.02 -29.48
CA ASP A 110 -20.03 19.00 -28.67
C ASP A 110 -19.38 20.39 -28.71
N ARG A 111 -18.03 20.46 -28.61
CA ARG A 111 -17.29 21.73 -28.76
C ARG A 111 -17.38 22.29 -30.18
N ALA A 112 -17.31 21.43 -31.18
CA ALA A 112 -17.49 21.84 -32.57
C ALA A 112 -18.89 22.44 -32.78
N ALA A 113 -19.91 21.84 -32.15
CA ALA A 113 -21.30 22.23 -32.25
C ALA A 113 -21.59 23.63 -31.67
N MET A 114 -20.82 24.07 -30.67
CA MET A 114 -21.04 25.35 -29.97
C MET A 114 -21.06 26.57 -30.89
N THR A 115 -20.32 26.55 -32.00
CA THR A 115 -20.21 27.68 -32.92
C THR A 115 -20.32 27.27 -34.38
N LEU A 116 -21.21 26.32 -34.69
CA LEU A 116 -21.48 25.94 -36.07
C LEU A 116 -22.18 27.06 -36.84
N TYR A 117 -21.74 27.26 -38.08
CA TYR A 117 -22.38 28.16 -39.02
C TYR A 117 -22.38 27.56 -40.42
N LYS A 118 -23.42 27.91 -41.19
CA LYS A 118 -23.54 27.50 -42.59
C LYS A 118 -22.72 28.45 -43.44
N THR A 119 -21.88 27.90 -44.31
CA THR A 119 -21.21 28.70 -45.35
C THR A 119 -22.04 28.68 -46.62
N LYS A 120 -22.20 29.85 -47.27
CA LYS A 120 -22.81 29.93 -48.59
C LYS A 120 -21.98 29.11 -49.58
N VAL A 121 -22.65 28.18 -50.24
CA VAL A 121 -22.06 27.29 -51.23
C VAL A 121 -22.27 27.95 -52.59
N SER A 122 -21.26 27.93 -53.46
CA SER A 122 -21.39 28.31 -54.87
C SER A 122 -22.51 27.49 -55.52
N GLU A 123 -23.30 28.11 -56.40
CA GLU A 123 -24.49 27.53 -57.06
C GLU A 123 -24.23 26.18 -57.76
N SER A 124 -22.96 25.80 -57.98
CA SER A 124 -22.57 24.57 -58.66
C SER A 124 -22.35 23.34 -57.76
N SER A 125 -22.49 23.42 -56.42
CA SER A 125 -22.39 22.23 -55.56
C SER A 125 -23.55 22.13 -54.57
N GLN A 126 -24.37 21.08 -54.68
CA GLN A 126 -25.50 20.78 -53.79
C GLN A 126 -25.10 20.34 -52.37
N THR A 127 -23.81 20.41 -52.00
CA THR A 127 -23.32 19.93 -50.69
C THR A 127 -23.25 21.08 -49.68
N LEU A 128 -24.13 21.02 -48.68
CA LEU A 128 -24.14 21.96 -47.55
C LEU A 128 -22.83 21.87 -46.77
N LYS A 129 -22.02 22.93 -46.80
CA LYS A 129 -20.79 23.02 -45.98
C LYS A 129 -21.08 23.74 -44.67
N VAL A 130 -20.91 23.02 -43.56
CA VAL A 130 -20.99 23.54 -42.20
C VAL A 130 -19.57 23.70 -41.66
N LYS A 131 -19.29 24.85 -41.03
CA LYS A 131 -18.00 25.15 -40.39
C LYS A 131 -18.23 25.48 -38.92
N THR A 132 -17.19 25.35 -38.10
CA THR A 132 -17.18 25.80 -36.69
C THR A 132 -16.10 26.86 -36.50
N ASN A 133 -16.36 27.86 -35.65
CA ASN A 133 -15.35 28.83 -35.23
C ASN A 133 -14.56 28.35 -34.00
N THR A 134 -15.00 27.28 -33.35
CA THR A 134 -14.29 26.67 -32.22
C THR A 134 -13.01 26.04 -32.75
N LYS A 135 -11.84 26.54 -32.33
CA LYS A 135 -10.54 26.01 -32.78
C LYS A 135 -10.07 24.84 -31.94
N GLU A 136 -10.31 24.89 -30.63
CA GLU A 136 -9.89 23.82 -29.70
C GLU A 136 -10.88 22.66 -29.72
N LEU A 137 -10.78 21.83 -30.76
CA LEU A 137 -11.72 20.74 -31.04
C LEU A 137 -11.25 19.38 -30.55
N PHE A 138 -9.95 19.22 -30.29
CA PHE A 138 -9.37 17.93 -29.95
C PHE A 138 -9.11 17.86 -28.47
N ALA A 139 -9.87 16.99 -27.80
CA ALA A 139 -9.71 16.65 -26.41
C ALA A 139 -8.49 15.73 -26.24
N TYR A 140 -7.63 16.07 -25.30
CA TYR A 140 -6.50 15.24 -24.94
C TYR A 140 -6.24 15.32 -23.44
N PHE A 141 -5.69 14.24 -22.89
CA PHE A 141 -5.07 14.29 -21.58
C PHE A 141 -3.63 14.75 -21.79
N PRO A 142 -3.19 15.87 -21.20
CA PRO A 142 -1.79 16.25 -21.26
C PRO A 142 -0.93 15.11 -20.71
N GLU A 143 0.04 14.65 -21.50
CA GLU A 143 1.05 13.70 -21.05
C GLU A 143 1.99 14.40 -20.07
N VAL A 144 1.63 14.39 -18.80
CA VAL A 144 2.67 14.36 -17.77
C VAL A 144 3.05 12.89 -17.65
N SER A 145 4.34 12.57 -17.84
CA SER A 145 4.82 11.18 -17.90
C SER A 145 4.17 10.38 -16.77
N ARG A 146 3.54 9.25 -17.10
CA ARG A 146 2.81 8.42 -16.13
C ARG A 146 3.72 7.95 -14.97
N GLU A 147 5.03 7.99 -15.19
CA GLU A 147 6.08 7.67 -14.22
C GLU A 147 6.36 8.81 -13.22
N LYS A 148 6.14 10.08 -13.59
CA LYS A 148 6.49 11.24 -12.74
C LYS A 148 5.69 11.34 -11.45
N HIS A 149 4.58 10.61 -11.31
CA HIS A 149 3.74 10.67 -10.11
C HIS A 149 3.37 9.30 -9.54
N ALA A 150 3.98 8.21 -10.03
CA ALA A 150 3.75 6.90 -9.44
C ALA A 150 4.35 6.86 -8.03
N VAL A 151 3.63 6.31 -7.07
CA VAL A 151 4.08 6.22 -5.67
C VAL A 151 4.26 4.76 -5.28
N GLU A 152 5.26 4.50 -4.44
CA GLU A 152 5.52 3.18 -3.89
C GLU A 152 5.33 3.20 -2.37
N PHE A 153 4.47 2.33 -1.87
CA PHE A 153 4.16 2.20 -0.46
C PHE A 153 4.91 1.01 0.13
N PHE A 154 5.49 1.22 1.30
CA PHE A 154 6.11 0.19 2.11
C PHE A 154 5.41 0.16 3.46
N ILE A 155 4.81 -0.98 3.80
CA ILE A 155 4.00 -1.11 5.02
C ILE A 155 4.63 -2.17 5.91
N SER A 156 5.02 -1.78 7.12
CA SER A 156 5.54 -2.71 8.11
C SER A 156 4.37 -3.46 8.72
N CYS A 157 4.36 -4.76 8.52
CA CYS A 157 3.43 -5.68 9.15
C CYS A 157 4.10 -6.24 10.41
N ASN A 158 4.32 -5.39 11.43
CA ASN A 158 4.94 -5.81 12.70
C ASN A 158 4.33 -5.06 13.89
N ALA A 159 4.14 -5.77 15.00
CA ALA A 159 3.74 -5.21 16.29
C ALA A 159 4.43 -5.99 17.42
N SER A 160 4.74 -5.30 18.51
CA SER A 160 5.21 -5.98 19.73
C SER A 160 4.14 -6.93 20.25
N ALA A 161 4.56 -8.06 20.82
CA ALA A 161 3.66 -9.00 21.48
C ALA A 161 2.83 -8.36 22.60
N SER A 162 3.30 -7.24 23.17
CA SER A 162 2.63 -6.47 24.22
C SER A 162 1.50 -5.56 23.72
N VAL A 163 1.43 -5.26 22.42
CA VAL A 163 0.36 -4.42 21.83
C VAL A 163 -0.96 -5.19 21.92
N LYS A 164 -2.07 -4.54 22.20
CA LYS A 164 -3.38 -5.22 22.26
C LYS A 164 -3.90 -5.51 20.86
N ALA A 165 -4.71 -6.55 20.72
CA ALA A 165 -5.26 -6.93 19.43
C ALA A 165 -6.09 -5.81 18.79
N GLU A 166 -6.83 -5.05 19.61
CA GLU A 166 -7.65 -3.91 19.18
C GLU A 166 -6.82 -2.72 18.70
N GLU A 167 -5.63 -2.53 19.28
CA GLU A 167 -4.69 -1.46 18.90
C GLU A 167 -3.99 -1.79 17.57
N MET A 168 -3.73 -3.08 17.30
CA MET A 168 -3.13 -3.52 16.04
C MET A 168 -3.99 -3.20 14.82
N LEU A 169 -5.31 -3.09 15.00
CA LEU A 169 -6.26 -2.74 13.94
C LEU A 169 -5.95 -1.39 13.27
N TYR A 170 -5.11 -0.53 13.86
CA TYR A 170 -4.69 0.73 13.25
C TYR A 170 -3.39 0.63 12.43
N GLY A 171 -2.69 -0.51 12.47
CA GLY A 171 -1.31 -0.71 11.98
C GLY A 171 -1.00 -0.18 10.58
N GLY A 172 -1.87 -0.50 9.61
CA GLY A 172 -1.77 -0.03 8.24
C GLY A 172 -3.04 0.63 7.68
N VAL A 173 -3.99 1.02 8.53
CA VAL A 173 -5.22 1.69 8.07
C VAL A 173 -4.91 2.99 7.33
N SER A 174 -3.92 3.74 7.80
CA SER A 174 -3.44 4.93 7.10
C SER A 174 -2.96 4.61 5.68
N ALA A 175 -2.23 3.51 5.49
CA ALA A 175 -1.79 3.08 4.17
C ALA A 175 -2.95 2.70 3.25
N VAL A 176 -3.96 2.00 3.78
CA VAL A 176 -5.17 1.60 3.03
C VAL A 176 -5.92 2.83 2.54
N ILE A 177 -6.22 3.77 3.44
CA ILE A 177 -6.96 5.00 3.12
C ILE A 177 -6.15 5.85 2.12
N MET A 178 -4.86 6.02 2.35
CA MET A 178 -3.99 6.78 1.44
C MET A 178 -3.94 6.15 0.05
N ALA A 179 -3.79 4.82 -0.05
CA ALA A 179 -3.77 4.14 -1.34
C ALA A 179 -5.09 4.36 -2.09
N GLU A 180 -6.22 4.26 -1.39
CA GLU A 180 -7.54 4.48 -1.96
C GLU A 180 -7.72 5.91 -2.48
N LEU A 181 -7.35 6.92 -1.67
CA LEU A 181 -7.44 8.32 -2.06
C LEU A 181 -6.58 8.63 -3.30
N LEU A 182 -5.35 8.11 -3.35
CA LEU A 182 -4.44 8.33 -4.48
C LEU A 182 -4.92 7.62 -5.75
N ILE A 183 -5.45 6.40 -5.63
CA ILE A 183 -6.00 5.69 -6.79
C ILE A 183 -7.25 6.42 -7.33
N LYS A 184 -8.13 6.91 -6.44
CA LYS A 184 -9.26 7.76 -6.83
C LYS A 184 -8.81 9.07 -7.50
N ALA A 185 -7.64 9.59 -7.10
CA ALA A 185 -6.98 10.74 -7.73
C ALA A 185 -6.35 10.43 -9.10
N GLY A 186 -6.34 9.16 -9.53
CA GLY A 186 -5.68 8.72 -10.77
C GLY A 186 -4.16 8.59 -10.65
N ILE A 187 -3.64 8.52 -9.43
CA ILE A 187 -2.22 8.28 -9.14
C ILE A 187 -1.99 6.78 -9.06
N LYS A 188 -0.96 6.29 -9.77
CA LYS A 188 -0.57 4.89 -9.72
C LYS A 188 0.14 4.58 -8.41
N VAL A 189 -0.33 3.57 -7.70
CA VAL A 189 0.21 3.14 -6.40
C VAL A 189 0.71 1.70 -6.52
N LYS A 190 1.97 1.46 -6.17
CA LYS A 190 2.53 0.12 -5.91
C LYS A 190 2.60 -0.08 -4.39
N ILE A 191 2.31 -1.28 -3.91
CA ILE A 191 2.29 -1.59 -2.48
C ILE A 191 3.11 -2.85 -2.20
N ASN A 192 4.09 -2.70 -1.34
CA ASN A 192 4.86 -3.78 -0.76
C ASN A 192 4.62 -3.82 0.76
N ILE A 193 4.49 -5.02 1.31
CA ILE A 193 4.50 -5.22 2.76
C ILE A 193 5.86 -5.74 3.20
N LEU A 194 6.25 -5.40 4.43
CA LEU A 194 7.49 -5.84 5.05
C LEU A 194 7.18 -6.55 6.36
N ILE A 195 7.47 -7.85 6.41
CA ILE A 195 7.40 -8.67 7.62
C ILE A 195 8.84 -8.85 8.11
N GLY A 196 9.16 -8.38 9.31
CA GLY A 196 10.56 -8.27 9.71
C GLY A 196 10.76 -7.78 11.13
N SER A 197 12.00 -7.76 11.58
CA SER A 197 12.33 -7.21 12.89
C SER A 197 13.77 -6.70 12.94
N ALA A 198 14.03 -5.82 13.90
CA ALA A 198 15.39 -5.49 14.30
C ALA A 198 16.01 -6.68 15.05
N LEU A 199 17.29 -6.96 14.78
CA LEU A 199 18.03 -8.06 15.39
C LEU A 199 18.54 -7.74 16.79
N ASN A 200 18.67 -6.46 17.12
CA ASN A 200 19.17 -5.96 18.40
C ASN A 200 18.45 -4.67 18.81
N GLN A 201 18.54 -4.33 20.10
CA GLN A 201 17.97 -3.09 20.64
C GLN A 201 18.59 -1.84 20.01
N ASP A 202 19.87 -1.92 19.61
CA ASP A 202 20.59 -0.84 18.93
C ASP A 202 20.14 -0.65 17.47
N ARG A 203 19.28 -1.54 16.95
CA ARG A 203 18.67 -1.47 15.61
C ARG A 203 19.71 -1.30 14.48
N GLU A 204 20.88 -1.91 14.65
CA GLU A 204 21.95 -1.84 13.66
C GLU A 204 21.78 -2.85 12.53
N LYS A 205 21.04 -3.94 12.80
CA LYS A 205 20.79 -4.98 11.82
C LYS A 205 19.32 -5.33 11.80
N TYR A 206 18.81 -5.57 10.60
CA TYR A 206 17.41 -5.92 10.37
C TYR A 206 17.32 -7.15 9.50
N ILE A 207 16.26 -7.91 9.72
CA ILE A 207 15.89 -9.06 8.91
C ILE A 207 14.44 -8.87 8.46
N ALA A 208 14.18 -9.08 7.17
CA ALA A 208 12.85 -8.88 6.63
C ALA A 208 12.57 -9.71 5.37
N SER A 209 11.29 -9.94 5.13
CA SER A 209 10.73 -10.37 3.86
C SER A 209 9.96 -9.20 3.25
N LEU A 210 10.36 -8.78 2.05
CA LEU A 210 9.66 -7.75 1.26
C LEU A 210 8.76 -8.43 0.24
N ILE A 211 7.46 -8.22 0.37
CA ILE A 211 6.46 -8.99 -0.37
C ILE A 211 5.64 -8.01 -1.22
N PRO A 212 5.65 -8.16 -2.55
CA PRO A 212 4.75 -7.41 -3.43
C PRO A 212 3.30 -7.84 -3.19
N VAL A 213 2.42 -6.88 -2.90
CA VAL A 213 0.98 -7.13 -2.67
C VAL A 213 0.13 -6.53 -3.78
N LYS A 214 0.59 -5.43 -4.38
CA LYS A 214 -0.11 -4.74 -5.46
C LYS A 214 0.88 -4.05 -6.37
N GLU A 215 0.82 -4.35 -7.67
CA GLU A 215 1.54 -3.61 -8.71
C GLU A 215 0.76 -2.36 -9.19
N TYR A 216 1.42 -1.47 -9.91
CA TYR A 216 0.85 -0.15 -10.29
C TYR A 216 -0.52 -0.21 -10.97
N ASP A 217 -0.72 -1.19 -11.86
CA ASP A 217 -1.90 -1.32 -12.72
C ASP A 217 -2.96 -2.29 -12.15
N GLU A 218 -2.70 -2.88 -10.98
CA GLU A 218 -3.65 -3.76 -10.31
C GLU A 218 -4.68 -2.94 -9.50
N PRO A 219 -5.92 -3.45 -9.34
CA PRO A 219 -6.89 -2.83 -8.45
C PRO A 219 -6.45 -2.92 -6.98
N LEU A 220 -6.94 -2.01 -6.14
CA LEU A 220 -6.70 -2.08 -4.69
C LEU A 220 -7.68 -3.07 -4.05
N ASP A 221 -7.16 -4.14 -3.45
CA ASP A 221 -7.91 -4.96 -2.52
C ASP A 221 -7.76 -4.39 -1.10
N ARG A 222 -8.75 -3.57 -0.69
CA ARG A 222 -8.77 -2.91 0.63
C ARG A 222 -8.77 -3.91 1.77
N ASN A 223 -9.53 -5.00 1.62
CA ASN A 223 -9.68 -6.02 2.66
C ASN A 223 -8.38 -6.79 2.84
N LEU A 224 -7.77 -7.27 1.75
CA LEU A 224 -6.50 -7.96 1.80
C LEU A 224 -5.43 -7.07 2.43
N LEU A 225 -5.32 -5.81 1.99
CA LEU A 225 -4.31 -4.92 2.53
C LEU A 225 -4.47 -4.68 4.02
N ALA A 226 -5.70 -4.38 4.47
CA ALA A 226 -6.00 -4.19 5.90
C ALA A 226 -5.75 -5.47 6.70
N LEU A 227 -6.07 -6.64 6.14
CA LEU A 227 -5.82 -7.93 6.76
C LEU A 227 -4.32 -8.14 6.99
N LEU A 228 -3.50 -7.89 5.97
CA LEU A 228 -2.05 -8.09 6.04
C LEU A 228 -1.38 -7.10 6.98
N SER A 229 -1.83 -5.84 7.01
CA SER A 229 -1.15 -4.75 7.71
C SER A 229 -1.64 -4.48 9.13
N SER A 230 -2.87 -4.87 9.45
CA SER A 230 -3.55 -4.43 10.68
C SER A 230 -4.23 -5.56 11.44
N ASP A 231 -4.45 -6.73 10.83
CA ASP A 231 -5.21 -7.78 11.51
C ASP A 231 -4.33 -8.59 12.46
N PRO A 232 -4.64 -8.62 13.78
CA PRO A 232 -3.86 -9.39 14.75
C PRO A 232 -3.83 -10.88 14.41
N ARG A 233 -4.86 -11.43 13.76
CA ARG A 233 -4.94 -12.85 13.41
C ARG A 233 -3.90 -13.21 12.35
N PHE A 234 -3.81 -12.43 11.27
CA PHE A 234 -2.78 -12.63 10.25
C PHE A 234 -1.38 -12.39 10.83
N MET A 235 -1.22 -11.26 11.51
CA MET A 235 0.04 -10.82 12.09
C MET A 235 0.66 -11.84 13.04
N ARG A 236 -0.11 -12.28 14.04
CA ARG A 236 0.39 -13.14 15.12
C ARG A 236 0.53 -14.59 14.70
N PHE A 237 -0.29 -15.04 13.74
CA PHE A 237 -0.29 -16.43 13.32
C PHE A 237 0.57 -16.67 12.07
N GLU A 238 0.42 -15.86 11.03
CA GLU A 238 1.11 -16.05 9.74
C GLU A 238 2.38 -15.20 9.62
N ALA A 239 2.31 -13.90 9.94
CA ALA A 239 3.49 -13.04 9.79
C ALA A 239 4.62 -13.45 10.76
N PHE A 240 4.30 -13.94 11.96
CA PHE A 240 5.31 -14.47 12.89
C PHE A 240 5.98 -15.74 12.38
N LYS A 241 5.24 -16.67 11.74
CA LYS A 241 5.87 -17.82 11.04
C LYS A 241 6.80 -17.32 9.95
N GLY A 242 6.37 -16.33 9.18
CA GLY A 242 7.17 -15.70 8.15
C GLY A 242 8.47 -15.09 8.67
N LEU A 243 8.41 -14.39 9.80
CA LEU A 243 9.57 -13.83 10.46
C LEU A 243 10.56 -14.95 10.87
N ILE A 244 10.08 -16.01 11.51
CA ILE A 244 10.90 -17.19 11.87
C ILE A 244 11.52 -17.81 10.62
N SER A 245 10.76 -17.96 9.54
CA SER A 245 11.26 -18.45 8.25
C SER A 245 12.34 -17.54 7.65
N SER A 246 12.26 -16.22 7.83
CA SER A 246 13.32 -15.30 7.41
C SER A 246 14.62 -15.56 8.17
N TYR A 247 14.56 -15.75 9.50
CA TYR A 247 15.73 -16.14 10.30
C TYR A 247 16.34 -17.45 9.82
N GLU A 248 15.51 -18.46 9.56
CA GLU A 248 15.97 -19.73 9.01
C GLU A 248 16.67 -19.58 7.66
N TYR A 249 16.09 -18.80 6.73
CA TYR A 249 16.67 -18.56 5.40
C TYR A 249 18.06 -17.91 5.47
N PHE A 250 18.27 -16.98 6.40
CA PHE A 250 19.57 -16.35 6.62
C PHE A 250 20.49 -17.16 7.57
N ASN A 251 20.11 -18.40 7.93
CA ASN A 251 20.85 -19.31 8.84
C ASN A 251 21.10 -18.71 10.23
N MET A 252 20.15 -17.90 10.70
CA MET A 252 20.19 -17.20 11.98
C MET A 252 19.27 -17.87 13.01
N GLU A 253 19.61 -17.72 14.28
CA GLU A 253 18.73 -18.10 15.37
C GLU A 253 17.70 -16.99 15.60
N THR A 254 16.43 -17.38 15.71
CA THR A 254 15.33 -16.48 15.99
C THR A 254 15.41 -16.02 17.45
N PRO A 255 15.43 -14.71 17.74
CA PRO A 255 15.44 -14.23 19.11
C PRO A 255 14.11 -14.53 19.79
N GLY A 256 14.14 -14.79 21.09
CA GLY A 256 12.91 -14.97 21.89
C GLY A 256 12.02 -13.72 21.92
N SER A 257 12.60 -12.54 21.74
CA SER A 257 11.87 -11.28 21.54
C SER A 257 11.50 -11.09 20.07
N LEU A 258 10.54 -11.88 19.59
CA LEU A 258 9.95 -11.70 18.27
C LEU A 258 9.16 -10.38 18.20
N GLY A 259 9.26 -9.68 17.08
CA GLY A 259 8.35 -8.58 16.76
C GLY A 259 8.71 -7.22 17.36
N SER A 260 9.99 -6.89 17.53
CA SER A 260 10.37 -5.48 17.69
C SER A 260 9.87 -4.71 16.45
N PRO A 261 8.85 -3.84 16.60
CA PRO A 261 8.16 -3.28 15.46
C PRO A 261 9.08 -2.32 14.73
N MET A 262 8.97 -2.33 13.40
CA MET A 262 9.53 -1.30 12.55
C MET A 262 8.47 -0.24 12.30
N ASN A 263 8.69 0.98 12.78
CA ASN A 263 7.85 2.12 12.42
C ASN A 263 8.21 2.66 11.02
N ALA A 264 7.46 3.64 10.53
CA ALA A 264 7.70 4.24 9.22
C ALA A 264 9.10 4.84 9.04
N TYR A 265 9.67 5.45 10.10
CA TYR A 265 11.02 6.01 10.03
C TYR A 265 12.06 4.89 9.91
N GLU A 266 11.91 3.83 10.68
CA GLU A 266 12.82 2.68 10.66
C GLU A 266 12.76 1.93 9.33
N LEU A 267 11.57 1.80 8.74
CA LEU A 267 11.42 1.30 7.37
C LEU A 267 12.17 2.15 6.35
N LYS A 268 12.01 3.47 6.44
CA LYS A 268 12.70 4.39 5.54
C LYS A 268 14.21 4.22 5.65
N VAL A 269 14.74 4.27 6.87
CA VAL A 269 16.17 4.04 7.14
C VAL A 269 16.61 2.67 6.61
N LEU A 270 15.83 1.62 6.84
CA LEU A 270 16.12 0.28 6.36
C LEU A 270 16.17 0.19 4.83
N LEU A 271 15.28 0.84 4.10
CA LEU A 271 15.20 0.73 2.64
C LEU A 271 16.08 1.76 1.90
N GLU A 272 16.29 2.93 2.50
CA GLU A 272 17.06 4.02 1.91
C GLU A 272 18.55 4.00 2.33
N ASP A 273 18.86 3.72 3.59
CA ASP A 273 20.23 3.85 4.09
C ASP A 273 21.05 2.55 4.05
N SER A 274 20.39 1.38 3.94
CA SER A 274 21.05 0.07 3.85
C SER A 274 21.66 -0.24 2.47
N GLY A 275 21.38 0.60 1.46
CA GLY A 275 21.77 0.36 0.07
C GLY A 275 20.75 -0.44 -0.76
N TYR A 276 19.62 -0.84 -0.16
CA TYR A 276 18.51 -1.49 -0.86
C TYR A 276 17.84 -0.59 -1.92
N THR A 277 18.06 0.72 -1.85
CA THR A 277 17.48 1.74 -2.73
C THR A 277 17.60 1.47 -4.22
N LYS A 278 18.65 0.76 -4.65
CA LYS A 278 18.88 0.44 -6.07
C LYS A 278 17.83 -0.50 -6.67
N LYS A 279 17.08 -1.22 -5.84
CA LYS A 279 16.00 -2.13 -6.27
C LYS A 279 14.61 -1.47 -6.26
N LEU A 280 14.50 -0.24 -5.72
CA LEU A 280 13.23 0.47 -5.57
C LEU A 280 12.84 1.15 -6.89
N GLN A 281 11.55 1.14 -7.22
CA GLN A 281 11.07 1.47 -8.57
C GLN A 281 10.60 2.93 -8.70
N SER A 282 10.05 3.52 -7.63
CA SER A 282 9.66 4.94 -7.63
C SER A 282 10.66 5.83 -6.91
N ASN A 283 10.74 7.10 -7.33
CA ASN A 283 11.39 8.18 -6.59
C ASN A 283 10.51 8.72 -5.45
N HIS A 284 9.20 8.42 -5.46
CA HIS A 284 8.23 8.86 -4.47
C HIS A 284 7.78 7.66 -3.64
N ARG A 285 8.27 7.61 -2.40
CA ARG A 285 8.08 6.47 -1.51
C ARG A 285 7.45 6.91 -0.20
N PHE A 286 6.48 6.15 0.27
CA PHE A 286 5.80 6.39 1.52
C PHE A 286 5.88 5.15 2.40
N TYR A 287 6.16 5.38 3.67
CA TYR A 287 6.43 4.32 4.64
C TYR A 287 5.35 4.35 5.74
N PHE A 288 4.77 3.20 6.04
CA PHE A 288 3.69 3.04 7.00
C PHE A 288 4.00 1.95 8.00
N GLY A 289 3.48 2.08 9.22
CA GLY A 289 3.74 1.15 10.32
C GLY A 289 4.03 1.86 11.63
N GLY A 290 3.88 1.12 12.73
CA GLY A 290 3.99 1.66 14.09
C GLY A 290 2.84 2.60 14.47
N THR A 291 1.63 2.30 14.03
CA THR A 291 0.41 3.08 14.30
C THR A 291 -0.55 2.20 15.07
N PHE A 292 -0.93 2.59 16.29
CA PHE A 292 -1.68 1.74 17.22
C PHE A 292 -2.90 2.44 17.83
N SER A 293 -3.27 3.61 17.28
CA SER A 293 -4.45 4.37 17.69
C SER A 293 -5.07 5.13 16.52
N GLU A 294 -6.33 5.54 16.69
CA GLU A 294 -7.07 6.38 15.74
C GLU A 294 -6.38 7.72 15.50
N SER A 295 -5.94 8.40 16.57
CA SER A 295 -5.27 9.69 16.47
C SER A 295 -3.97 9.61 15.67
N GLU A 296 -3.14 8.59 15.92
CA GLU A 296 -1.91 8.38 15.15
C GLU A 296 -2.20 8.03 13.69
N ALA A 297 -3.28 7.28 13.41
CA ALA A 297 -3.67 6.95 12.05
C ALA A 297 -4.07 8.21 11.27
N LEU A 298 -4.91 9.06 11.86
CA LEU A 298 -5.34 10.34 11.27
C LEU A 298 -4.16 11.30 11.07
N GLU A 299 -3.29 11.44 12.07
CA GLU A 299 -2.07 12.26 11.97
C GLU A 299 -1.20 11.80 10.79
N LYS A 300 -0.98 10.49 10.66
CA LYS A 300 -0.16 9.92 9.59
C LYS A 300 -0.76 10.16 8.21
N ILE A 301 -2.09 10.03 8.08
CA ILE A 301 -2.82 10.32 6.86
C ILE A 301 -2.63 11.80 6.49
N ASN A 302 -2.88 12.72 7.43
CA ASN A 302 -2.74 14.16 7.20
C ASN A 302 -1.31 14.56 6.79
N ASN A 303 -0.30 14.08 7.52
CA ASN A 303 1.11 14.33 7.18
C ASN A 303 1.49 13.77 5.80
N THR A 304 0.96 12.60 5.44
CA THR A 304 1.20 11.99 4.12
C THR A 304 0.54 12.80 3.01
N ILE A 305 -0.70 13.24 3.24
CA ILE A 305 -1.44 14.09 2.31
C ILE A 305 -0.69 15.40 2.04
N GLU A 306 -0.22 16.08 3.08
CA GLU A 306 0.53 17.34 2.94
C GLU A 306 1.81 17.13 2.10
N THR A 307 2.56 16.06 2.42
CA THR A 307 3.78 15.70 1.68
C THR A 307 3.49 15.44 0.19
N ILE A 308 2.39 14.74 -0.12
CA ILE A 308 1.97 14.47 -1.50
C ILE A 308 1.52 15.76 -2.19
N ALA A 309 0.76 16.61 -1.51
CA ALA A 309 0.26 17.86 -2.07
C ALA A 309 1.38 18.85 -2.41
N ASP A 310 2.51 18.77 -1.72
CA ASP A 310 3.73 19.52 -2.04
C ASP A 310 4.47 18.94 -3.25
N PHE A 311 4.55 17.61 -3.31
CA PHE A 311 5.15 16.90 -4.43
C PHE A 311 4.38 17.08 -5.74
N LEU A 312 3.05 17.09 -5.71
CA LEU A 312 2.19 17.25 -6.89
C LEU A 312 2.08 18.70 -7.39
N LYS A 313 2.84 19.65 -6.83
CA LYS A 313 2.90 21.03 -7.34
C LYS A 313 3.54 21.01 -8.74
N PRO A 314 2.93 21.68 -9.75
CA PRO A 314 3.40 21.69 -11.12
C PRO A 314 4.74 22.38 -11.33
#